data_AF-A0A0P8BYJ7-F1
#
_entry.id   AF-A0A0P8BYJ7-F1
#
_cell.length_a   1.000
_cell.length_b   1.000
_cell.length_c   1.000
_cell.angle_alpha   90.00
_cell.angle_beta   90.00
_cell.angle_gamma   90.00
#
_symmetry.space_group_name_H-M   'P 1'
#
loop_
_entity.id
_entity.type
_entity.pdbx_description
1 polymer ?
#
loop_
_entity_poly.entity_id
_entity_poly.type
_entity_poly.pdbx_seq_one_letter_code
_entity_poly.pdbx_strand_id
1 'polypeptide(L)'
;MILNWFSQKPSEGENKITIEDEKRIVDYIKEWLPEILAIPEIQTIITFEQVVSYFKSDKPQNSAIRTGVTIRQSHAEGQLLIQIFLDQYNQIMCRPDGSPYGRQLVARNLDRKLSNAFGSNYFTYVQLKDINPKSDRVDQDVFSQFGDLLRDLLRLPEVIPLISYDDAMKYFVGDRPNDSRIKKGALLRKPHPQGYHIVQMFLNQNDDLVCDSLGRPYGRQFIAREIDEELQECFADKDVIIVQ
;
A
#
# COMPACT_ATOMS: atom_id res chain seq x y z
N MET A 1 -20.60 6.70 -10.61
CA MET A 1 -21.24 7.86 -9.93
C MET A 1 -20.59 8.01 -8.54
N ILE A 2 -19.53 8.85 -8.40
CA ILE A 2 -18.56 8.83 -7.26
C ILE A 2 -18.47 10.22 -6.60
N LEU A 3 -19.59 10.77 -6.10
CA LEU A 3 -19.68 12.20 -5.80
C LEU A 3 -19.89 12.57 -4.33
N ASN A 4 -19.76 11.67 -3.35
CA ASN A 4 -20.01 12.04 -1.94
C ASN A 4 -19.28 11.15 -0.92
N TRP A 5 -17.95 11.23 -0.88
CA TRP A 5 -17.13 10.40 0.01
C TRP A 5 -16.39 11.14 1.12
N PHE A 6 -16.12 12.43 0.92
CA PHE A 6 -15.70 13.30 2.00
C PHE A 6 -16.89 14.17 2.39
N SER A 7 -17.29 14.05 3.65
CA SER A 7 -18.40 14.75 4.31
C SER A 7 -19.79 14.51 3.71
N GLN A 8 -20.42 13.39 4.08
CA GLN A 8 -21.87 13.32 4.28
C GLN A 8 -22.20 13.15 5.77
N LYS A 9 -23.37 13.62 6.19
CA LYS A 9 -23.90 13.43 7.55
C LYS A 9 -23.83 11.93 7.91
N PRO A 10 -23.31 11.56 9.08
CA PRO A 10 -23.27 10.17 9.53
C PRO A 10 -24.69 9.61 9.56
N SER A 11 -24.82 8.31 9.27
CA SER A 11 -26.03 7.57 9.58
C SER A 11 -26.22 7.49 11.10
N GLU A 12 -27.48 7.36 11.54
CA GLU A 12 -27.83 7.14 12.94
C GLU A 12 -27.03 5.95 13.50
N GLY A 13 -26.11 6.23 14.43
CA GLY A 13 -25.25 5.24 15.08
C GLY A 13 -23.74 5.41 14.85
N GLU A 14 -23.28 6.21 13.88
CA GLU A 14 -21.86 6.49 13.68
C GLU A 14 -21.41 7.75 14.44
N ASN A 15 -20.39 7.61 15.30
CA ASN A 15 -19.79 8.76 15.98
C ASN A 15 -19.09 9.67 14.95
N LYS A 16 -19.49 10.93 14.89
CA LYS A 16 -18.75 11.95 14.13
C LYS A 16 -17.35 12.10 14.72
N ILE A 17 -16.35 12.25 13.86
CA ILE A 17 -15.03 12.72 14.30
C ILE A 17 -15.21 14.12 14.87
N THR A 18 -14.88 14.27 16.16
CA THR A 18 -14.88 15.54 16.87
C THR A 18 -13.55 16.28 16.70
N ILE A 19 -13.49 17.56 17.10
CA ILE A 19 -12.22 18.32 17.09
C ILE A 19 -11.24 17.70 18.10
N GLU A 20 -11.76 17.19 19.22
CA GLU A 20 -11.00 16.48 20.24
C GLU A 20 -10.41 15.16 19.69
N ASP A 21 -11.18 14.42 18.89
CA ASP A 21 -10.69 13.23 18.18
C ASP A 21 -9.57 13.59 17.20
N GLU A 22 -9.76 14.61 16.37
CA GLU A 22 -8.74 15.09 15.43
C GLU A 22 -7.44 15.42 16.17
N LYS A 23 -7.53 16.20 17.25
CA LYS A 23 -6.37 16.58 18.05
C LYS A 23 -5.66 15.36 18.62
N ARG A 24 -6.40 14.43 19.23
CA ARG A 24 -5.86 13.20 19.81
C ARG A 24 -5.16 12.34 18.76
N ILE A 25 -5.76 12.18 17.57
CA ILE A 25 -5.19 11.39 16.48
C ILE A 25 -3.89 12.04 15.97
N VAL A 26 -3.91 13.35 15.76
CA VAL A 26 -2.71 14.09 15.29
C VAL A 26 -1.59 14.02 16.31
N ASP A 27 -1.90 14.16 17.60
CA ASP A 27 -0.91 14.11 18.68
C ASP A 27 -0.30 12.70 18.80
N TYR A 28 -1.11 11.63 18.73
CA TYR A 28 -0.62 10.25 18.70
C TYR A 28 0.33 10.01 17.52
N ILE A 29 -0.02 10.50 16.33
CA ILE A 29 0.82 10.30 15.14
C ILE A 29 2.14 11.06 15.24
N LYS A 30 2.17 12.24 15.87
CA LYS A 30 3.42 12.97 16.11
C LYS A 30 4.37 12.20 17.01
N GLU A 31 3.85 11.48 18.01
CA GLU A 31 4.66 10.61 18.87
C GLU A 31 5.23 9.42 18.10
N TRP A 32 4.48 8.87 17.14
CA TRP A 32 4.86 7.71 16.33
C TRP A 32 5.62 8.05 15.04
N LEU A 33 5.66 9.32 14.64
CA LEU A 33 6.29 9.80 13.40
C LEU A 33 7.75 9.34 13.21
N PRO A 34 8.60 9.28 14.27
CA PRO A 34 9.97 8.76 14.16
C PRO A 34 10.06 7.24 13.93
N GLU A 35 9.03 6.48 14.31
CA GLU A 35 9.01 5.01 14.29
C GLU A 35 8.20 4.44 13.10
N ILE A 36 7.55 5.30 12.32
CA ILE A 36 6.96 4.88 11.04
C ILE A 36 8.12 4.74 10.03
N LEU A 37 8.74 3.56 10.14
CA LEU A 37 10.05 3.09 9.67
C LEU A 37 10.30 3.03 8.14
N ALA A 38 9.81 3.96 7.32
CA ALA A 38 10.20 3.94 5.90
C ALA A 38 10.41 5.34 5.37
N ILE A 39 11.46 5.49 4.55
CA ILE A 39 11.57 6.62 3.61
C ILE A 39 10.21 6.71 2.90
N PRO A 40 9.46 7.79 3.09
CA PRO A 40 8.10 7.86 2.57
C PRO A 40 8.15 7.81 1.05
N GLU A 41 7.22 7.05 0.47
CA GLU A 41 7.03 6.99 -0.98
C GLU A 41 6.85 8.42 -1.52
N ILE A 42 7.69 8.87 -2.45
CA ILE A 42 7.66 10.24 -2.98
C ILE A 42 6.91 10.22 -4.31
N GLN A 43 5.73 10.83 -4.34
CA GLN A 43 4.89 10.97 -5.53
C GLN A 43 4.93 12.42 -6.05
N THR A 44 5.07 12.58 -7.37
CA THR A 44 5.01 13.92 -8.00
C THR A 44 3.63 14.56 -7.87
N ILE A 45 2.58 13.76 -8.03
CA ILE A 45 1.20 14.15 -7.80
C ILE A 45 0.46 12.98 -7.17
N ILE A 46 -0.35 13.26 -6.15
CA ILE A 46 -1.33 12.32 -5.64
C ILE A 46 -2.74 12.87 -5.84
N THR A 47 -3.63 12.02 -6.32
CA THR A 47 -5.03 12.35 -6.56
C THR A 47 -5.91 11.89 -5.42
N PHE A 48 -7.05 12.57 -5.27
CA PHE A 48 -8.13 12.14 -4.40
C PHE A 48 -8.51 10.67 -4.65
N GLU A 49 -8.61 10.26 -5.90
CA GLU A 49 -8.97 8.90 -6.30
C GLU A 49 -7.94 7.89 -5.81
N GLN A 50 -6.64 8.21 -5.88
CA GLN A 50 -5.58 7.37 -5.32
C GLN A 50 -5.67 7.26 -3.79
N VAL A 51 -5.95 8.37 -3.11
CA VAL A 51 -6.18 8.39 -1.65
C VAL A 51 -7.31 7.45 -1.27
N VAL A 52 -8.45 7.52 -1.97
CA VAL A 52 -9.57 6.62 -1.63
C VAL A 52 -9.36 5.20 -2.12
N SER A 53 -8.69 5.02 -3.26
CA SER A 53 -8.31 3.69 -3.75
C SER A 53 -7.53 2.95 -2.68
N TYR A 54 -6.53 3.59 -2.05
CA TYR A 54 -5.79 3.02 -0.94
C TYR A 54 -6.69 2.53 0.20
N PHE A 55 -7.62 3.36 0.69
CA PHE A 55 -8.48 2.92 1.79
C PHE A 55 -9.46 1.80 1.40
N LYS A 56 -9.76 1.60 0.12
CA LYS A 56 -10.48 0.42 -0.34
C LYS A 56 -9.57 -0.80 -0.45
N SER A 57 -8.42 -0.62 -1.06
CA SER A 57 -7.55 -1.73 -1.43
C SER A 57 -6.84 -2.31 -0.21
N ASP A 58 -6.44 -1.45 0.71
CA ASP A 58 -5.58 -1.78 1.84
C ASP A 58 -6.34 -1.80 3.17
N LYS A 59 -7.69 -1.76 3.15
CA LYS A 59 -8.51 -1.91 4.36
C LYS A 59 -8.16 -3.25 5.02
N PRO A 60 -7.65 -3.26 6.26
CA PRO A 60 -7.43 -4.52 6.98
C PRO A 60 -8.74 -5.32 7.11
N GLN A 61 -8.63 -6.65 7.11
CA GLN A 61 -9.76 -7.57 7.32
C GLN A 61 -10.23 -7.53 8.79
N ASN A 62 -10.74 -6.38 9.20
CA ASN A 62 -11.26 -6.13 10.53
C ASN A 62 -12.56 -5.34 10.40
N SER A 63 -13.67 -5.97 10.79
CA SER A 63 -15.01 -5.39 10.73
C SER A 63 -15.20 -4.18 11.65
N ALA A 64 -14.29 -3.95 12.61
CA ALA A 64 -14.31 -2.77 13.45
C ALA A 64 -13.90 -1.50 12.66
N ILE A 65 -13.20 -1.63 11.53
CA ILE A 65 -12.71 -0.50 10.74
C ILE A 65 -13.87 0.18 10.02
N ARG A 66 -14.09 1.45 10.36
CA ARG A 66 -15.18 2.27 9.82
C ARG A 66 -14.70 3.49 9.05
N THR A 67 -13.52 4.01 9.36
CA THR A 67 -13.09 5.29 8.81
C THR A 67 -11.63 5.24 8.36
N GLY A 68 -11.35 5.80 7.19
CA GLY A 68 -10.01 6.11 6.72
C GLY A 68 -9.72 7.59 6.92
N VAL A 69 -8.57 7.92 7.49
CA VAL A 69 -8.15 9.30 7.75
C VAL A 69 -6.86 9.58 7.00
N THR A 70 -6.81 10.74 6.33
CA THR A 70 -5.57 11.28 5.76
C THR A 70 -5.21 12.57 6.50
N ILE A 71 -4.00 12.61 7.01
CA ILE A 71 -3.40 13.78 7.65
C ILE A 71 -2.29 14.31 6.76
N ARG A 72 -2.23 15.64 6.61
CA ARG A 72 -1.27 16.36 5.79
C ARG A 72 -0.33 17.16 6.66
N GLN A 73 0.96 17.06 6.42
CA GLN A 73 2.00 17.87 7.05
C GLN A 73 2.97 18.41 5.99
N SER A 74 3.63 19.53 6.30
CA SER A 74 4.70 20.05 5.46
C SER A 74 5.91 19.12 5.47
N HIS A 75 6.52 18.91 4.32
CA HIS A 75 7.75 18.12 4.15
C HIS A 75 8.72 18.89 3.25
N ALA A 76 10.03 18.67 3.40
CA ALA A 76 11.05 19.36 2.59
C ALA A 76 10.84 19.15 1.08
N GLU A 77 10.33 17.98 0.71
CA GLU A 77 10.04 17.59 -0.69
C GLU A 77 8.57 17.76 -1.08
N GLY A 78 7.73 18.42 -0.28
CA GLY A 78 6.32 18.65 -0.60
C GLY A 78 5.40 18.54 0.61
N GLN A 79 4.45 17.61 0.57
CA GLN A 79 3.45 17.36 1.60
C GLN A 79 3.52 15.90 2.05
N LEU A 80 3.86 15.66 3.32
CA LEU A 80 3.73 14.34 3.91
C LEU A 80 2.24 14.04 4.15
N LEU A 81 1.76 12.96 3.55
CA LEU A 81 0.44 12.42 3.80
C LEU A 81 0.56 11.15 4.64
N ILE A 82 -0.17 11.11 5.74
CA ILE A 82 -0.26 9.98 6.65
C ILE A 82 -1.68 9.45 6.55
N GLN A 83 -1.82 8.24 6.02
CA GLN A 83 -3.12 7.60 5.82
C GLN A 83 -3.28 6.46 6.83
N ILE A 84 -4.31 6.50 7.67
CA ILE A 84 -4.54 5.52 8.74
C ILE A 84 -6.00 5.10 8.83
N PHE A 85 -6.26 3.99 9.53
CA PHE A 85 -7.60 3.45 9.74
C PHE A 85 -8.07 3.65 11.18
N LEU A 86 -9.35 3.99 11.34
CA LEU A 86 -10.01 4.13 12.63
C LEU A 86 -11.17 3.13 12.78
N ASP A 87 -11.46 2.77 14.03
CA ASP A 87 -12.65 2.02 14.40
C ASP A 87 -13.91 2.89 14.54
N GLN A 88 -15.01 2.26 14.97
CA GLN A 88 -16.29 2.92 15.25
C GLN A 88 -16.26 3.94 16.41
N TYR A 89 -15.20 3.94 17.22
CA TYR A 89 -14.98 4.86 18.33
C TYR A 89 -13.88 5.88 18.02
N ASN A 90 -13.56 6.07 16.73
CA ASN A 90 -12.48 6.93 16.23
C ASN A 90 -11.10 6.57 16.79
N GLN A 91 -10.88 5.35 17.27
CA GLN A 91 -9.59 4.89 17.77
C GLN A 91 -8.71 4.42 16.62
N ILE A 92 -7.41 4.73 16.71
CA ILE A 92 -6.43 4.31 15.71
C ILE A 92 -6.30 2.80 15.77
N MET A 93 -6.53 2.16 14.62
CA MET A 93 -6.42 0.72 14.51
C MET A 93 -4.95 0.34 14.37
N CYS A 94 -4.47 -0.47 15.32
CA CYS A 94 -3.08 -0.88 15.40
C CYS A 94 -2.92 -2.37 15.07
N ARG A 95 -1.74 -2.71 14.55
CA ARG A 95 -1.25 -4.07 14.38
C ARG A 95 -0.94 -4.71 15.75
N PRO A 96 -0.73 -6.03 15.82
CA PRO A 96 -0.32 -6.70 17.06
C PRO A 96 0.99 -6.16 17.67
N ASP A 97 1.86 -5.58 16.85
CA ASP A 97 3.10 -4.93 17.28
C ASP A 97 2.92 -3.49 17.82
N GLY A 98 1.68 -2.99 17.86
CA GLY A 98 1.34 -1.64 18.31
C GLY A 98 1.43 -0.56 17.23
N SER A 99 1.98 -0.85 16.05
CA SER A 99 2.07 0.12 14.97
C SER A 99 0.71 0.39 14.31
N PRO A 100 0.40 1.62 13.88
CA PRO A 100 -0.88 1.92 13.24
C PRO A 100 -1.00 1.25 11.86
N TYR A 101 -2.17 0.70 11.56
CA TYR A 101 -2.52 0.34 10.19
C TYR A 101 -2.60 1.61 9.35
N GLY A 102 -1.82 1.66 8.28
CA GLY A 102 -1.68 2.85 7.48
C GLY A 102 -0.43 2.85 6.62
N ARG A 103 -0.21 3.99 5.95
CA ARG A 103 1.00 4.30 5.19
C ARG A 103 1.37 5.77 5.30
N GLN A 104 2.60 6.07 4.91
CA GLN A 104 3.08 7.42 4.70
C GLN A 104 3.57 7.58 3.26
N LEU A 105 3.34 8.75 2.68
CA LEU A 105 3.89 9.13 1.38
C LEU A 105 4.12 10.64 1.35
N VAL A 106 5.09 11.11 0.58
CA VAL A 106 5.32 12.52 0.31
C VAL A 106 4.80 12.85 -1.08
N ALA A 107 3.87 13.77 -1.18
CA ALA A 107 3.37 14.27 -2.45
C ALA A 107 3.93 15.67 -2.73
N ARG A 108 4.60 15.86 -3.88
CA ARG A 108 5.02 17.20 -4.32
C ARG A 108 3.82 18.09 -4.60
N ASN A 109 2.78 17.52 -5.19
CA ASN A 109 1.53 18.20 -5.50
C ASN A 109 0.32 17.35 -5.12
N LEU A 110 -0.76 18.01 -4.73
CA LEU A 110 -2.08 17.39 -4.58
C LEU A 110 -2.94 17.80 -5.78
N ASP A 111 -3.76 16.90 -6.29
CA ASP A 111 -4.76 17.29 -7.26
C ASP A 111 -5.78 18.28 -6.66
N ARG A 112 -6.50 19.01 -7.52
CA ARG A 112 -7.45 20.03 -7.07
C ARG A 112 -8.53 19.46 -6.14
N LYS A 113 -8.99 18.23 -6.38
CA LYS A 113 -10.05 17.62 -5.59
C LYS A 113 -9.56 17.28 -4.18
N LEU A 114 -8.37 16.69 -4.05
CA LEU A 114 -7.77 16.40 -2.75
C LEU A 114 -7.39 17.68 -2.01
N SER A 115 -6.83 18.68 -2.71
CA SER A 115 -6.54 19.99 -2.12
C SER A 115 -7.79 20.64 -1.54
N ASN A 116 -8.91 20.59 -2.27
CA ASN A 116 -10.20 21.11 -1.79
C ASN A 116 -10.76 20.29 -0.61
N ALA A 117 -10.53 18.97 -0.59
CA ALA A 117 -10.97 18.09 0.50
C ALA A 117 -10.24 18.36 1.83
N PHE A 118 -8.99 18.84 1.76
CA PHE A 118 -8.29 19.38 2.92
C PHE A 118 -8.74 20.81 3.26
N GLY A 119 -9.01 21.64 2.26
CA GLY A 119 -9.26 23.06 2.47
C GLY A 119 -8.10 23.73 3.22
N SER A 120 -8.42 24.48 4.28
CA SER A 120 -7.43 25.06 5.20
C SER A 120 -6.93 24.10 6.28
N ASN A 121 -7.46 22.87 6.32
CA ASN A 121 -7.18 21.91 7.37
C ASN A 121 -6.02 20.98 6.99
N TYR A 122 -5.51 20.28 7.99
CA TYR A 122 -4.47 19.25 7.83
C TYR A 122 -5.06 17.84 7.93
N PHE A 123 -6.38 17.72 7.99
CA PHE A 123 -7.08 16.49 8.31
C PHE A 123 -8.27 16.32 7.37
N THR A 124 -8.45 15.11 6.85
CA THR A 124 -9.59 14.74 6.04
C THR A 124 -9.91 13.26 6.20
N TYR A 125 -11.17 12.86 6.06
CA TYR A 125 -11.59 11.48 6.35
C TYR A 125 -12.65 10.95 5.37
N VAL A 126 -12.66 9.64 5.18
CA VAL A 126 -13.62 8.88 4.36
C VAL A 126 -14.27 7.81 5.22
N GLN A 127 -15.59 7.72 5.15
CA GLN A 127 -16.33 6.60 5.71
C GLN A 127 -16.19 5.35 4.83
N LEU A 128 -15.70 4.28 5.42
CA LEU A 128 -15.50 2.98 4.80
C LEU A 128 -16.71 2.11 5.08
N LYS A 129 -17.76 2.28 4.28
CA LYS A 129 -18.94 1.39 4.31
C LYS A 129 -18.48 -0.05 4.11
N ASP A 130 -19.19 -1.00 4.73
CA ASP A 130 -18.95 -2.42 4.50
C ASP A 130 -19.13 -2.73 3.01
N ILE A 131 -18.04 -3.13 2.37
CA ILE A 131 -18.07 -3.54 0.97
C ILE A 131 -18.71 -4.93 0.95
N ASN A 132 -19.99 -5.00 0.61
CA ASN A 132 -20.60 -6.24 0.17
C ASN A 132 -20.00 -6.57 -1.21
N PRO A 133 -19.32 -7.71 -1.42
CA PRO A 133 -18.59 -7.99 -2.64
C PRO A 133 -19.59 -8.34 -3.75
N LYS A 134 -20.15 -7.33 -4.40
CA LYS A 134 -20.82 -7.48 -5.68
C LYS A 134 -20.12 -6.61 -6.71
N SER A 135 -19.31 -7.31 -7.49
CA SER A 135 -18.80 -7.04 -8.83
C SER A 135 -18.94 -5.61 -9.35
N ASP A 136 -17.80 -4.98 -9.59
CA ASP A 136 -17.63 -4.16 -10.78
C ASP A 136 -16.37 -4.62 -11.51
N ARG A 137 -16.57 -5.02 -12.77
CA ARG A 137 -15.54 -5.45 -13.71
C ARG A 137 -14.60 -4.29 -14.00
N VAL A 138 -13.30 -4.51 -13.86
CA VAL A 138 -12.24 -3.66 -14.43
C VAL A 138 -11.16 -4.60 -14.99
N ASP A 139 -10.64 -4.20 -16.14
CA ASP A 139 -9.94 -4.99 -17.14
C ASP A 139 -8.79 -5.90 -16.64
N GLN A 140 -8.62 -7.00 -17.38
CA GLN A 140 -7.65 -8.05 -17.13
C GLN A 140 -6.22 -7.56 -17.33
N ASP A 141 -5.52 -7.37 -16.21
CA ASP A 141 -4.07 -7.24 -16.12
C ASP A 141 -3.58 -8.42 -15.28
N VAL A 142 -2.44 -9.04 -15.57
CA VAL A 142 -1.92 -10.19 -14.80
C VAL A 142 -1.82 -9.84 -13.30
N PHE A 143 -1.60 -8.55 -13.01
CA PHE A 143 -1.65 -7.95 -11.67
C PHE A 143 -3.02 -7.97 -10.98
N SER A 144 -4.15 -8.08 -11.69
CA SER A 144 -5.48 -8.20 -11.06
C SER A 144 -5.75 -9.62 -10.55
N GLN A 145 -5.20 -10.63 -11.24
CA GLN A 145 -5.24 -12.03 -10.77
C GLN A 145 -4.40 -12.21 -9.50
N PHE A 146 -3.29 -11.48 -9.40
CA PHE A 146 -2.48 -11.43 -8.18
C PHE A 146 -2.90 -10.32 -7.21
N GLY A 147 -3.79 -9.39 -7.58
CA GLY A 147 -4.07 -8.18 -6.80
C GLY A 147 -4.76 -8.45 -5.47
N ASP A 148 -5.55 -9.52 -5.39
CA ASP A 148 -6.12 -10.00 -4.13
C ASP A 148 -5.10 -10.73 -3.25
N LEU A 149 -4.04 -11.29 -3.86
CA LEU A 149 -3.03 -12.10 -3.21
C LEU A 149 -1.77 -11.31 -2.79
N LEU A 150 -1.40 -10.28 -3.57
CA LEU A 150 -0.37 -9.27 -3.25
C LEU A 150 -0.81 -8.37 -2.10
N ARG A 151 -2.12 -8.33 -1.84
CA ARG A 151 -2.75 -7.71 -0.67
C ARG A 151 -2.36 -8.38 0.64
N ASP A 152 -1.87 -9.62 0.64
CA ASP A 152 -1.37 -10.32 1.84
C ASP A 152 0.16 -10.22 2.01
N LEU A 153 0.88 -9.70 1.00
CA LEU A 153 2.32 -9.40 1.02
C LEU A 153 2.62 -8.02 1.66
N LEU A 154 1.79 -7.60 2.62
CA LEU A 154 1.82 -6.27 3.29
C LEU A 154 3.04 -6.07 4.20
N ARG A 155 4.21 -5.91 3.58
CA ARG A 155 5.19 -4.91 4.02
C ARG A 155 5.10 -3.75 3.05
N LEU A 156 5.20 -2.52 3.57
CA LEU A 156 5.43 -1.34 2.74
C LEU A 156 6.61 -1.66 1.81
N PRO A 157 6.47 -1.52 0.48
CA PRO A 157 7.57 -1.81 -0.41
C PRO A 157 8.70 -0.86 -0.06
N GLU A 158 9.80 -1.41 0.43
CA GLU A 158 11.03 -0.67 0.68
C GLU A 158 11.43 0.06 -0.60
N VAL A 159 11.89 1.31 -0.50
CA VAL A 159 12.41 2.03 -1.68
C VAL A 159 13.92 1.87 -1.69
N ILE A 160 14.45 1.08 -2.63
CA ILE A 160 15.88 0.87 -2.80
C ILE A 160 16.41 1.67 -4.00
N PRO A 161 17.63 2.24 -3.93
CA PRO A 161 18.17 3.06 -5.02
C PRO A 161 18.39 2.27 -6.31
N LEU A 162 18.94 1.06 -6.22
CA LEU A 162 19.29 0.21 -7.33
C LEU A 162 19.02 -1.24 -6.93
N ILE A 163 18.43 -2.02 -7.83
CA ILE A 163 18.42 -3.48 -7.73
C ILE A 163 19.28 -4.03 -8.86
N SER A 164 20.30 -4.82 -8.50
CA SER A 164 21.10 -5.54 -9.49
C SER A 164 20.52 -6.92 -9.81
N TYR A 165 20.96 -7.52 -10.92
CA TYR A 165 20.66 -8.92 -11.22
C TYR A 165 21.10 -9.83 -10.07
N ASP A 166 22.32 -9.62 -9.54
CA ASP A 166 22.86 -10.37 -8.41
C ASP A 166 22.00 -10.25 -7.15
N ASP A 167 21.52 -9.05 -6.81
CA ASP A 167 20.63 -8.83 -5.67
C ASP A 167 19.28 -9.54 -5.85
N ALA A 168 18.75 -9.54 -7.08
CA ALA A 168 17.52 -10.24 -7.41
C ALA A 168 17.71 -11.76 -7.27
N MET A 169 18.81 -12.32 -7.78
CA MET A 169 19.10 -13.76 -7.72
C MET A 169 19.44 -14.23 -6.31
N LYS A 170 20.15 -13.41 -5.52
CA LYS A 170 20.47 -13.71 -4.12
C LYS A 170 19.22 -14.05 -3.31
N TYR A 171 18.10 -13.38 -3.59
CA TYR A 171 16.84 -13.71 -2.92
C TYR A 171 16.28 -15.08 -3.31
N PHE A 172 16.35 -15.46 -4.58
CA PHE A 172 15.83 -16.75 -5.05
C PHE A 172 16.72 -17.94 -4.66
N VAL A 173 18.01 -17.71 -4.45
CA VAL A 173 18.99 -18.76 -4.15
C VAL A 173 19.34 -18.79 -2.66
N GLY A 174 19.72 -17.64 -2.10
CA GLY A 174 20.20 -17.52 -0.72
C GLY A 174 19.09 -17.40 0.31
N ASP A 175 18.06 -16.60 0.02
CA ASP A 175 16.95 -16.31 0.95
C ASP A 175 15.70 -17.17 0.67
N ARG A 176 15.85 -18.26 -0.09
CA ARG A 176 14.77 -19.15 -0.47
C ARG A 176 14.13 -19.80 0.76
N PRO A 177 12.80 -19.75 0.93
CA PRO A 177 12.12 -20.47 2.00
C PRO A 177 12.38 -21.98 1.91
N ASN A 178 12.55 -22.63 3.07
CA ASN A 178 12.73 -24.07 3.15
C ASN A 178 11.40 -24.83 2.98
N ASP A 179 10.80 -24.68 1.80
CA ASP A 179 9.57 -25.34 1.40
C ASP A 179 9.81 -26.18 0.14
N SER A 180 9.64 -27.49 0.27
CA SER A 180 9.89 -28.46 -0.81
C SER A 180 8.97 -28.29 -2.02
N ARG A 181 7.83 -27.59 -1.85
CA ARG A 181 6.87 -27.28 -2.92
C ARG A 181 7.40 -26.23 -3.88
N ILE A 182 8.32 -25.37 -3.43
CA ILE A 182 8.95 -24.36 -4.27
C ILE A 182 9.79 -25.06 -5.34
N LYS A 183 9.55 -24.73 -6.61
CA LYS A 183 10.29 -25.24 -7.77
C LYS A 183 10.83 -24.13 -8.65
N LYS A 184 10.23 -22.95 -8.63
CA LYS A 184 10.62 -21.82 -9.48
C LYS A 184 10.50 -20.51 -8.69
N GLY A 185 11.24 -19.49 -9.11
CA GLY A 185 11.05 -18.10 -8.72
C GLY A 185 10.37 -17.32 -9.85
N ALA A 186 9.60 -16.30 -9.51
CA ALA A 186 9.10 -15.33 -10.47
C ALA A 186 9.46 -13.92 -10.00
N LEU A 187 10.00 -13.13 -10.93
CA LEU A 187 10.35 -11.74 -10.75
C LEU A 187 9.47 -10.91 -11.69
N LEU A 188 8.66 -10.04 -11.13
CA LEU A 188 7.76 -9.15 -11.86
C LEU A 188 8.26 -7.72 -11.73
N ARG A 189 8.09 -6.93 -12.79
CA ARG A 189 8.40 -5.51 -12.85
C ARG A 189 7.21 -4.75 -13.39
N LYS A 190 6.87 -3.64 -12.76
CA LYS A 190 5.91 -2.67 -13.29
C LYS A 190 6.49 -1.26 -13.20
N PRO A 191 6.27 -0.38 -14.19
CA PRO A 191 6.59 1.03 -14.05
C PRO A 191 5.92 1.63 -12.80
N HIS A 192 6.69 2.39 -12.03
CA HIS A 192 6.24 3.07 -10.83
C HIS A 192 6.69 4.55 -10.88
N PRO A 193 5.95 5.52 -10.31
CA PRO A 193 6.36 6.92 -10.31
C PRO A 193 7.75 7.20 -9.75
N GLN A 194 8.30 6.28 -8.95
CA GLN A 194 9.64 6.36 -8.37
C GLN A 194 10.67 5.43 -9.01
N GLY A 195 10.35 4.77 -10.13
CA GLY A 195 11.20 3.78 -10.80
C GLY A 195 10.40 2.55 -11.20
N TYR A 196 10.64 1.42 -10.53
CA TYR A 196 10.02 0.15 -10.82
C TYR A 196 9.47 -0.50 -9.55
N HIS A 197 8.20 -0.92 -9.60
CA HIS A 197 7.63 -1.81 -8.60
C HIS A 197 8.05 -3.23 -8.94
N ILE A 198 8.84 -3.82 -8.05
CA ILE A 198 9.38 -5.15 -8.19
C ILE A 198 8.67 -6.09 -7.23
N VAL A 199 8.26 -7.25 -7.73
CA VAL A 199 7.70 -8.33 -6.91
C VAL A 199 8.49 -9.59 -7.17
N GLN A 200 8.95 -10.24 -6.11
CA GLN A 200 9.61 -11.54 -6.14
C GLN A 200 8.75 -12.55 -5.42
N MET A 201 8.43 -13.67 -6.07
CA MET A 201 7.55 -14.70 -5.54
C MET A 201 8.03 -16.11 -5.91
N PHE A 202 7.55 -17.12 -5.19
CA PHE A 202 7.95 -18.52 -5.40
C PHE A 202 6.79 -19.37 -5.91
N LEU A 203 7.05 -20.17 -6.95
CA LEU A 203 6.06 -21.00 -7.63
C LEU A 203 6.34 -22.49 -7.44
N ASN A 204 5.29 -23.30 -7.54
CA ASN A 204 5.35 -24.76 -7.55
C ASN A 204 5.63 -25.30 -8.96
N GLN A 205 5.56 -26.62 -9.15
CA GLN A 205 5.79 -27.27 -10.44
C GLN A 205 4.75 -26.90 -11.52
N ASN A 206 3.53 -26.52 -11.12
CA ASN A 206 2.41 -26.17 -11.98
C ASN A 206 2.31 -24.66 -12.24
N ASP A 207 3.32 -23.87 -11.83
CA ASP A 207 3.31 -22.40 -11.89
C ASP A 207 2.30 -21.73 -10.94
N ASP A 208 1.76 -22.46 -9.95
CA ASP A 208 0.96 -21.84 -8.88
C ASP A 208 1.86 -21.27 -7.78
N LEU A 209 1.38 -20.23 -7.09
CA LEU A 209 2.09 -19.68 -5.94
C LEU A 209 2.18 -20.65 -4.78
N VAL A 210 3.36 -20.69 -4.18
CA VAL A 210 3.56 -21.41 -2.92
C VAL A 210 3.26 -20.48 -1.77
N CYS A 211 2.26 -20.86 -0.96
CA CYS A 211 1.89 -20.13 0.24
C CYS A 211 2.34 -20.85 1.52
N ASP A 212 2.57 -20.08 2.58
CA ASP A 212 2.78 -20.58 3.93
C ASP A 212 1.51 -21.23 4.51
N SER A 213 1.60 -21.74 5.74
CA SER A 213 0.47 -22.40 6.43
C SER A 213 -0.72 -21.47 6.71
N LEU A 214 -0.53 -20.15 6.62
CA LEU A 214 -1.57 -19.14 6.80
C LEU A 214 -2.16 -18.68 5.46
N GLY A 215 -1.75 -19.29 4.34
CA GLY A 215 -2.22 -18.93 3.01
C GLY A 215 -1.49 -17.74 2.38
N ARG A 216 -0.44 -17.21 3.02
CA ARG A 216 0.31 -16.07 2.51
C ARG A 216 1.36 -16.52 1.50
N PRO A 217 1.45 -15.92 0.30
CA PRO A 217 2.43 -16.31 -0.69
C PRO A 217 3.85 -16.01 -0.20
N TYR A 218 4.79 -16.93 -0.45
CA TYR A 218 6.21 -16.65 -0.23
C TYR A 218 6.69 -15.63 -1.26
N GLY A 219 7.25 -14.53 -0.77
CA GLY A 219 7.72 -13.47 -1.64
C GLY A 219 8.06 -12.18 -0.90
N ARG A 220 8.46 -11.18 -1.67
CA ARG A 220 8.67 -9.80 -1.23
C ARG A 220 8.33 -8.84 -2.36
N GLN A 221 8.11 -7.59 -1.98
CA GLN A 221 7.92 -6.49 -2.92
C GLN A 221 8.67 -5.25 -2.45
N PHE A 222 9.14 -4.44 -3.38
CA PHE A 222 9.86 -3.20 -3.14
C PHE A 222 9.79 -2.28 -4.37
N ILE A 223 10.14 -1.01 -4.19
CA ILE A 223 10.32 -0.06 -5.29
C ILE A 223 11.81 0.11 -5.53
N ALA A 224 12.30 -0.22 -6.72
CA ALA A 224 13.67 0.08 -7.13
C ALA A 224 13.67 1.36 -7.96
N ARG A 225 14.48 2.37 -7.62
CA ARG A 225 14.56 3.59 -8.43
C ARG A 225 15.14 3.32 -9.80
N GLU A 226 16.17 2.49 -9.81
CA GLU A 226 16.85 2.02 -11.01
C GLU A 226 17.02 0.50 -10.93
N ILE A 227 17.12 -0.13 -12.10
CA ILE A 227 17.54 -1.53 -12.23
C ILE A 227 18.81 -1.54 -13.09
N ASP A 228 19.75 -2.43 -12.82
CA ASP A 228 20.99 -2.49 -13.60
C ASP A 228 20.76 -2.98 -15.03
N GLU A 229 21.76 -2.80 -15.88
CA GLU A 229 21.68 -3.15 -17.30
C GLU A 229 21.43 -4.65 -17.50
N GLU A 230 22.07 -5.52 -16.71
CA GLU A 230 21.90 -6.96 -16.80
C GLU A 230 20.47 -7.40 -16.48
N LEU A 231 19.87 -6.87 -15.40
CA LEU A 231 18.50 -7.18 -15.05
C LEU A 231 17.51 -6.57 -16.06
N GLN A 232 17.79 -5.37 -16.56
CA GLN A 232 17.02 -4.74 -17.63
C GLN A 232 17.02 -5.60 -18.90
N GLU A 233 18.17 -6.15 -19.30
CA GLU A 233 18.31 -7.07 -20.43
C GLU A 233 17.55 -8.38 -20.20
N CYS A 234 17.57 -8.91 -18.99
CA CYS A 234 16.81 -10.11 -18.64
C CYS A 234 15.30 -9.92 -18.80
N PHE A 235 14.79 -8.73 -18.48
CA PHE A 235 13.38 -8.41 -18.71
C PHE A 235 13.07 -8.21 -20.19
N ALA A 236 14.01 -7.69 -20.97
CA ALA A 236 13.79 -7.29 -22.36
C ALA A 236 12.50 -6.45 -22.49
N ASP A 237 11.53 -6.93 -23.29
CA ASP A 237 10.21 -6.34 -23.51
C ASP A 237 9.11 -6.90 -22.59
N LYS A 238 9.47 -7.74 -21.62
CA LYS A 238 8.54 -8.42 -20.71
C LYS A 238 8.52 -7.75 -19.34
N ASP A 239 7.43 -8.02 -18.63
CA ASP A 239 7.21 -7.58 -17.25
C ASP A 239 7.40 -8.71 -16.23
N VAL A 240 7.67 -9.94 -16.69
CA VAL A 240 7.82 -11.13 -15.85
C VAL A 240 8.98 -12.00 -16.34
N ILE A 241 9.82 -12.42 -15.40
CA ILE A 241 10.88 -13.42 -15.59
C ILE A 241 10.59 -14.61 -14.67
N ILE A 242 10.74 -15.83 -15.19
CA ILE A 242 10.71 -17.06 -14.40
C ILE A 242 12.13 -17.60 -14.26
N VAL A 243 12.53 -17.87 -13.02
CA VAL A 243 13.84 -18.40 -12.64
C VAL A 243 13.64 -19.85 -12.18
N GLN A 244 14.46 -20.78 -12.67
CA GLN A 244 14.35 -22.22 -12.36
C GLN A 244 15.64 -22.74 -11.72
#